data_AF-A0A847B047-F1
#
_entry.id   AF-A0A847B047-F1
#
_cell.length_a   1.000
_cell.length_b   1.000
_cell.length_c   1.000
_cell.angle_alpha   90.00
_cell.angle_beta   90.00
_cell.angle_gamma   90.00
#
_symmetry.space_group_name_H-M   'P 1'
#
loop_
_entity.id
_entity.type
_entity.pdbx_description
1 polymer ?
#
loop_
_entity_poly.entity_id
_entity_poly.type
_entity_poly.pdbx_seq_one_letter_code
_entity_poly.pdbx_strand_id
1 'polypeptide(L)'
;MFNIENPNALPKIEKVVVNMGLKKAKDDKTVLEEAQAHLAAITGQKPVITKARKAISNFAIRQGDPIGCMVTLRGKMMFEFLERLHRIVLPRIRDFNGIKRSFDRFGNFTIGLRDESVFPEINPDSIKNIKGVGITIVTSSLEREISEKMFELLGFPFVKVK
;
A
#
# COMPACT_ATOMS: atom_id res chain seq x y z
N MET A 1 11.81 1.11 27.82
CA MET A 1 11.76 2.37 27.04
C MET A 1 13.02 2.36 26.19
N PHE A 2 12.95 2.56 24.87
CA PHE A 2 14.16 2.52 24.04
C PHE A 2 15.04 3.72 24.41
N ASN A 3 16.29 3.48 24.80
CA ASN A 3 17.20 4.52 25.27
C ASN A 3 17.78 5.29 24.08
N ILE A 4 16.97 6.15 23.46
CA ILE A 4 17.34 6.92 22.28
C ILE A 4 17.95 8.25 22.74
N GLU A 5 19.26 8.39 22.59
CA GLU A 5 20.02 9.58 23.00
C GLU A 5 19.82 10.77 22.05
N ASN A 6 19.56 10.51 20.77
CA ASN A 6 19.40 11.52 19.73
C ASN A 6 17.92 11.65 19.31
N PRO A 7 17.26 12.81 19.50
CA PRO A 7 15.88 13.03 19.06
C PRO A 7 15.66 12.77 17.56
N ASN A 8 16.68 12.99 16.73
CA ASN A 8 16.59 12.72 15.29
C ASN A 8 16.67 11.23 14.93
N ALA A 9 17.08 10.37 15.87
CA ALA A 9 17.08 8.93 15.72
C ALA A 9 15.70 8.30 16.02
N LEU A 10 14.70 9.12 16.39
CA LEU A 10 13.33 8.64 16.55
C LEU A 10 12.80 8.07 15.22
N PRO A 11 12.11 6.92 15.27
CA PRO A 11 11.53 6.32 14.07
C PRO A 11 10.44 7.24 13.52
N LYS A 12 10.48 7.48 12.21
CA LYS A 12 9.48 8.25 11.48
C LYS A 12 9.03 7.50 10.25
N ILE A 13 7.81 7.80 9.80
CA ILE A 13 7.32 7.33 8.50
C ILE A 13 7.88 8.25 7.42
N GLU A 14 8.63 7.69 6.46
CA GLU A 14 9.28 8.48 5.41
C GLU A 14 8.40 8.64 4.17
N LYS A 15 7.73 7.55 3.78
CA LYS A 15 6.85 7.51 2.61
C LYS A 15 5.88 6.34 2.73
N VAL A 16 4.76 6.47 2.01
CA VAL A 16 3.83 5.38 1.77
C VAL A 16 3.78 5.12 0.28
N VAL A 17 4.04 3.87 -0.11
CA VAL A 17 3.95 3.43 -1.50
C VAL A 17 2.67 2.63 -1.64
N VAL A 18 1.79 3.08 -2.53
CA VAL A 18 0.56 2.36 -2.88
C VAL A 18 0.74 1.81 -4.29
N ASN A 19 0.56 0.51 -4.47
CA ASN A 19 0.78 -0.15 -5.75
C ASN A 19 -0.33 -1.15 -6.07
N MET A 20 -0.66 -1.26 -7.35
CA MET A 20 -1.56 -2.27 -7.89
C MET A 20 -0.82 -3.07 -8.96
N GLY A 21 -0.75 -4.39 -8.76
CA GLY A 21 -0.20 -5.33 -9.74
C GLY A 21 -1.32 -5.91 -10.60
N LEU A 22 -1.21 -5.76 -11.91
CA LEU A 22 -2.28 -6.12 -12.86
C LEU A 22 -1.77 -7.21 -13.80
N LYS A 23 -2.18 -8.46 -13.56
CA LYS A 23 -1.76 -9.60 -14.39
C LYS A 23 -2.22 -9.49 -15.86
N LYS A 24 -3.35 -8.82 -16.11
CA LYS A 24 -3.97 -8.65 -17.43
C LYS A 24 -3.66 -7.30 -18.10
N ALA A 25 -2.84 -6.44 -17.48
CA ALA A 25 -2.57 -5.09 -18.02
C ALA A 25 -1.78 -5.08 -19.33
N LYS A 26 -1.13 -6.18 -19.68
CA LYS A 26 -0.45 -6.33 -20.97
C LYS A 26 -1.44 -6.44 -22.14
N ASP A 27 -2.50 -7.22 -21.93
CA ASP A 27 -3.43 -7.58 -23.01
C ASP A 27 -4.53 -6.51 -23.16
N ASP A 28 -4.88 -5.84 -22.06
CA ASP A 28 -5.96 -4.86 -22.02
C ASP A 28 -5.48 -3.53 -21.43
N LYS A 29 -5.37 -2.52 -22.30
CA LYS A 29 -5.02 -1.15 -21.92
C LYS A 29 -6.09 -0.51 -21.04
N THR A 30 -7.37 -0.88 -21.22
CA THR A 30 -8.48 -0.28 -20.47
C THR A 30 -8.37 -0.62 -18.99
N VAL A 31 -7.94 -1.85 -18.64
CA VAL A 31 -7.72 -2.27 -17.25
C VAL A 31 -6.63 -1.43 -16.58
N LEU A 32 -5.59 -1.06 -17.32
CA LEU A 32 -4.51 -0.21 -16.81
C LEU A 32 -4.98 1.23 -16.58
N GLU A 33 -5.76 1.78 -17.52
CA GLU A 33 -6.34 3.12 -17.43
C GLU A 33 -7.34 3.22 -16.27
N GLU A 34 -8.21 2.23 -16.10
CA GLU A 34 -9.13 2.12 -14.96
C GLU A 34 -8.35 2.06 -13.64
N ALA A 35 -7.33 1.21 -13.53
CA ALA A 35 -6.52 1.13 -12.30
C ALA A 35 -5.78 2.43 -12.00
N GLN A 36 -5.31 3.14 -13.03
CA GLN A 36 -4.68 4.45 -12.87
C GLN A 36 -5.71 5.49 -12.38
N ALA A 37 -6.92 5.49 -12.91
CA ALA A 37 -8.00 6.37 -12.46
C ALA A 37 -8.39 6.06 -11.01
N HIS A 38 -8.51 4.78 -10.65
CA HIS A 38 -8.85 4.35 -9.29
C HIS A 38 -7.76 4.78 -8.28
N LEU A 39 -6.48 4.51 -8.57
CA LEU A 39 -5.39 4.97 -7.70
C LEU A 39 -5.31 6.49 -7.62
N ALA A 40 -5.60 7.21 -8.70
CA ALA A 40 -5.64 8.66 -8.69
C ALA A 40 -6.76 9.18 -7.78
N ALA A 41 -7.95 8.59 -7.87
CA ALA A 41 -9.09 8.94 -7.02
C ALA A 41 -8.81 8.64 -5.55
N ILE A 42 -8.25 7.47 -5.25
CA ILE A 42 -7.87 7.08 -3.89
C ILE A 42 -6.78 8.02 -3.36
N THR A 43 -5.68 8.20 -4.07
CA THR A 43 -4.50 8.88 -3.50
C THR A 43 -4.45 10.39 -3.71
N GLY A 44 -5.31 10.93 -4.58
CA GLY A 44 -5.26 12.34 -5.01
C GLY A 44 -4.04 12.69 -5.85
N GLN A 45 -3.23 11.70 -6.27
CA GLN A 45 -1.99 11.90 -7.00
C GLN A 45 -1.96 11.02 -8.26
N LYS A 46 -1.43 11.56 -9.36
CA LYS A 46 -1.29 10.83 -10.63
C LYS A 46 -0.35 9.61 -10.47
N PRO A 47 -0.82 8.37 -10.72
CA PRO A 47 0.02 7.18 -10.63
C PRO A 47 1.00 7.04 -11.79
N VAL A 48 2.16 6.46 -11.47
CA VAL A 48 3.18 6.08 -12.44
C VAL A 48 2.94 4.64 -12.89
N ILE A 49 2.97 4.41 -14.20
CA ILE A 49 2.87 3.07 -14.79
C ILE A 49 4.19 2.33 -14.57
N THR A 50 4.13 1.14 -13.98
CA THR A 50 5.29 0.27 -13.77
C THR A 50 5.47 -0.66 -14.97
N LYS A 51 6.66 -0.62 -15.54
CA LYS A 51 7.04 -1.44 -16.70
C LYS A 51 7.94 -2.60 -16.30
N ALA A 52 7.84 -3.70 -17.04
CA ALA A 52 8.69 -4.87 -16.90
C ALA A 52 10.16 -4.53 -17.12
N ARG A 53 11.04 -4.85 -16.16
CA ARG A 53 12.50 -4.70 -16.33
C ARG A 53 13.14 -5.88 -17.06
N LYS A 54 12.55 -7.07 -16.94
CA LYS A 54 13.06 -8.32 -17.52
C LYS A 54 11.94 -9.04 -18.26
N ALA A 55 12.29 -9.75 -19.32
CA ALA A 55 11.37 -10.67 -19.98
C ALA A 55 11.31 -11.98 -19.19
N ILE A 56 10.11 -12.50 -18.95
CA ILE A 56 9.89 -13.77 -18.25
C ILE A 56 8.81 -14.55 -19.00
N SER A 57 9.22 -15.64 -19.66
CA SER A 57 8.36 -16.43 -20.54
C SER A 57 7.17 -17.06 -19.81
N ASN A 58 7.34 -17.51 -18.56
CA ASN A 58 6.26 -18.13 -17.76
C ASN A 58 5.09 -17.17 -17.48
N PHE A 59 5.35 -15.87 -17.44
CA PHE A 59 4.31 -14.84 -17.29
C PHE A 59 3.91 -14.20 -18.62
N ALA A 60 4.48 -14.67 -19.74
CA ALA A 60 4.34 -14.08 -21.06
C ALA A 60 4.70 -12.58 -21.11
N ILE A 61 5.62 -12.11 -20.27
CA ILE A 61 6.01 -10.69 -20.16
C ILE A 61 7.29 -10.43 -20.96
N ARG A 62 7.30 -9.35 -21.75
CA ARG A 62 8.47 -8.80 -22.43
C ARG A 62 8.98 -7.55 -21.69
N GLN A 63 10.25 -7.24 -21.85
CA GLN A 63 10.83 -6.01 -21.28
C GLN A 63 10.11 -4.77 -21.83
N GLY A 64 9.72 -3.86 -20.94
CA GLY A 64 8.99 -2.64 -21.29
C GLY A 64 7.46 -2.76 -21.24
N ASP A 65 6.90 -3.98 -21.11
CA ASP A 65 5.45 -4.18 -21.01
C ASP A 65 4.91 -3.52 -19.72
N PRO A 66 3.74 -2.85 -19.77
CA PRO A 66 3.10 -2.32 -18.57
C PRO A 66 2.52 -3.46 -17.73
N ILE A 67 2.88 -3.52 -16.44
CA ILE A 67 2.44 -4.58 -15.51
C ILE A 67 1.54 -4.02 -14.40
N GLY A 68 1.61 -2.72 -14.13
CA GLY A 68 0.82 -2.13 -13.06
C GLY A 68 1.01 -0.64 -12.93
N CYS A 69 0.59 -0.12 -11.78
CA CYS A 69 0.71 1.28 -11.44
C CYS A 69 1.05 1.44 -9.96
N MET A 70 1.74 2.54 -9.64
CA MET A 70 2.10 2.89 -8.27
C MET A 70 2.07 4.39 -8.04
N VAL A 71 1.85 4.77 -6.78
CA VAL A 71 1.97 6.13 -6.26
C VAL A 71 2.89 6.08 -5.06
N THR A 72 3.70 7.13 -4.87
CA THR A 72 4.47 7.32 -3.64
C THR A 72 4.04 8.62 -2.99
N LEU A 73 3.44 8.50 -1.82
CA LEU A 73 2.98 9.60 -0.99
C LEU A 73 4.05 9.96 0.04
N ARG A 74 4.26 11.26 0.24
CA ARG A 74 5.19 11.83 1.22
C ARG A 74 4.59 13.06 1.89
N GLY A 75 5.13 13.44 3.05
CA GLY A 75 4.71 14.65 3.75
C GLY A 75 3.22 14.60 4.16
N LYS A 76 2.49 15.69 3.92
CA LYS A 76 1.09 15.83 4.36
C LYS A 76 0.15 14.79 3.75
N MET A 77 0.25 14.56 2.43
CA MET A 77 -0.62 13.61 1.71
C MET A 77 -0.48 12.18 2.22
N MET A 78 0.71 11.82 2.72
CA MET A 78 0.96 10.52 3.32
C MET A 78 0.16 10.34 4.62
N PHE A 79 0.21 11.32 5.52
CA PHE A 79 -0.51 11.25 6.78
C PHE A 79 -2.03 11.26 6.59
N GLU A 80 -2.53 12.07 5.64
CA GLU A 80 -3.95 12.09 5.28
C GLU A 80 -4.42 10.74 4.72
N PHE A 81 -3.61 10.11 3.84
CA PHE A 81 -3.90 8.77 3.34
C PHE A 81 -3.92 7.72 4.46
N LEU A 82 -2.95 7.76 5.38
CA LEU A 82 -2.89 6.83 6.51
C LEU A 82 -4.06 7.03 7.48
N GLU A 83 -4.44 8.26 7.76
CA GLU A 83 -5.60 8.56 8.61
C GLU A 83 -6.88 8.01 7.98
N ARG A 84 -7.12 8.27 6.69
CA ARG A 84 -8.28 7.74 5.97
C ARG A 84 -8.26 6.21 5.90
N LEU A 85 -7.08 5.61 5.67
CA LEU A 85 -6.90 4.16 5.70
C LEU A 85 -7.37 3.61 7.05
N HIS A 86 -6.88 4.20 8.15
CA HIS A 86 -7.18 3.73 9.50
C HIS A 86 -8.64 3.94 9.90
N ARG A 87 -9.20 5.13 9.66
CA ARG A 87 -10.53 5.52 10.15
C ARG A 87 -11.68 5.05 9.27
N ILE A 88 -11.46 4.96 7.95
CA ILE A 88 -12.54 4.71 6.99
C ILE A 88 -12.37 3.35 6.30
N VAL A 89 -11.17 3.04 5.82
CA VAL A 89 -10.97 1.86 4.96
C VAL A 89 -10.89 0.57 5.76
N LEU A 90 -10.07 0.51 6.82
CA LEU A 90 -9.91 -0.71 7.61
C LEU A 90 -11.24 -1.24 8.20
N PRO A 91 -12.12 -0.39 8.78
CA PRO A 91 -13.42 -0.85 9.30
C PRO A 91 -14.38 -1.34 8.21
N ARG A 92 -14.21 -0.92 6.95
CA ARG A 92 -15.02 -1.37 5.82
C ARG A 92 -14.61 -2.73 5.27
N ILE A 93 -13.45 -3.25 5.68
CA ILE A 93 -13.02 -4.59 5.25
C ILE A 93 -13.95 -5.62 5.88
N ARG A 94 -14.57 -6.45 5.04
CA ARG A 94 -15.41 -7.57 5.50
C ARG A 94 -14.57 -8.55 6.32
N ASP A 95 -15.09 -8.97 7.47
CA ASP A 95 -14.42 -9.89 8.41
C ASP A 95 -13.04 -9.40 8.91
N PHE A 96 -12.93 -8.09 9.15
CA PHE A 96 -11.70 -7.48 9.66
C PHE A 96 -11.40 -7.90 11.10
N ASN A 97 -10.40 -8.76 11.28
CA ASN A 97 -9.90 -9.22 12.58
C ASN A 97 -8.62 -8.48 13.03
N GLY A 98 -8.25 -7.40 12.33
CA GLY A 98 -6.98 -6.71 12.48
C GLY A 98 -6.01 -7.00 11.33
N ILE A 99 -4.93 -6.22 11.28
CA ILE A 99 -3.88 -6.35 10.27
C ILE A 99 -2.83 -7.35 10.75
N LYS A 100 -2.41 -8.25 9.86
CA LYS A 100 -1.28 -9.14 10.13
C LYS A 100 0.01 -8.31 10.27
N ARG A 101 0.86 -8.65 11.23
CA ARG A 101 2.18 -8.04 11.42
C ARG A 101 3.16 -8.46 10.31
N SER A 102 2.99 -7.90 9.13
CA SER A 102 3.82 -8.15 7.94
C SER A 102 4.95 -7.11 7.86
N PHE A 103 5.88 -7.20 8.81
CA PHE A 103 7.06 -6.35 8.87
C PHE A 103 8.27 -7.00 8.22
N ASP A 104 9.02 -6.20 7.48
CA ASP A 104 10.33 -6.58 6.96
C ASP A 104 11.40 -6.47 8.05
N ARG A 105 12.60 -7.03 7.79
CA ARG A 105 13.74 -6.99 8.73
C ARG A 105 14.13 -5.57 9.12
N PHE A 106 13.96 -4.62 8.20
CA PHE A 106 14.27 -3.19 8.39
C PHE A 106 13.07 -2.38 8.93
N GLY A 107 12.04 -3.04 9.47
CA GLY A 107 10.92 -2.35 10.12
C GLY A 107 9.90 -1.69 9.17
N ASN A 108 10.03 -1.86 7.86
CA ASN A 108 8.99 -1.48 6.90
C ASN A 108 7.76 -2.37 7.07
N PHE A 109 6.58 -1.79 6.86
CA PHE A 109 5.32 -2.49 7.07
C PHE A 109 4.50 -2.56 5.78
N THR A 110 4.03 -3.75 5.41
CA THR A 110 3.22 -3.93 4.21
C THR A 110 1.83 -4.45 4.53
N ILE A 111 0.82 -3.80 3.96
CA ILE A 111 -0.60 -4.17 4.06
C ILE A 111 -1.06 -4.55 2.65
N GLY A 112 -1.61 -5.76 2.52
CA GLY A 112 -2.26 -6.21 1.28
C GLY A 112 -3.77 -6.19 1.42
N LEU A 113 -4.45 -5.39 0.60
CA LEU A 113 -5.89 -5.38 0.44
C LEU A 113 -6.25 -6.21 -0.80
N ARG A 114 -7.21 -7.13 -0.65
CA ARG A 114 -7.65 -7.98 -1.76
C ARG A 114 -8.61 -7.28 -2.71
N ASP A 115 -9.28 -6.25 -2.23
CA ASP A 115 -10.33 -5.53 -2.93
C ASP A 115 -10.10 -4.01 -2.81
N GLU A 116 -10.29 -3.30 -3.91
CA GLU A 116 -10.20 -1.83 -4.02
C GLU A 116 -11.54 -1.14 -3.72
N SER A 117 -12.66 -1.89 -3.70
CA SER A 117 -14.00 -1.36 -3.38
C SER A 117 -14.15 -0.84 -1.94
N VAL A 118 -13.22 -1.22 -1.06
CA VAL A 118 -13.18 -0.77 0.34
C VAL A 118 -12.92 0.74 0.46
N PHE A 119 -12.36 1.35 -0.58
CA PHE A 119 -12.13 2.78 -0.64
C PHE A 119 -13.44 3.50 -1.02
N PRO A 120 -13.91 4.49 -0.22
CA PRO A 120 -15.14 5.23 -0.51
C PRO A 120 -15.11 5.99 -1.84
N GLU A 121 -13.92 6.32 -2.35
CA GLU A 121 -13.73 7.04 -3.61
C GLU A 121 -14.06 6.18 -4.83
N ILE A 122 -14.12 4.87 -4.68
CA ILE A 122 -14.40 3.94 -5.77
C ILE A 122 -15.87 3.54 -5.74
N ASN A 123 -16.55 3.74 -6.88
CA ASN A 123 -17.90 3.22 -7.05
C ASN A 123 -17.85 1.70 -7.34
N PRO A 124 -18.39 0.83 -6.47
CA PRO A 124 -18.36 -0.62 -6.68
C PRO A 124 -19.04 -1.05 -7.99
N ASP A 125 -20.08 -0.34 -8.44
CA ASP A 125 -20.79 -0.67 -9.69
C ASP A 125 -19.95 -0.45 -10.95
N SER A 126 -18.90 0.38 -10.83
CA SER A 126 -17.98 0.68 -11.94
C SER A 126 -16.85 -0.36 -12.08
N ILE A 127 -16.70 -1.25 -11.10
CA ILE A 127 -15.60 -2.23 -11.05
C ILE A 127 -15.95 -3.44 -11.90
N LYS A 128 -15.31 -3.56 -13.08
CA LYS A 128 -15.41 -4.77 -13.92
C LYS A 128 -14.68 -5.97 -13.35
N ASN A 129 -13.56 -5.75 -12.68
CA ASN A 129 -12.71 -6.77 -12.09
C ASN A 129 -12.15 -6.27 -10.76
N ILE A 130 -12.27 -7.07 -9.70
CA ILE A 130 -11.69 -6.76 -8.39
C ILE A 130 -10.17 -6.78 -8.50
N LYS A 131 -9.52 -5.68 -8.11
CA LYS A 131 -8.06 -5.53 -8.12
C LYS A 131 -7.57 -5.42 -6.67
N GLY A 132 -6.43 -6.05 -6.39
CA GLY A 132 -5.78 -5.95 -5.10
C GLY A 132 -4.89 -4.72 -5.01
N VAL A 133 -4.79 -4.14 -3.81
CA VAL A 133 -3.96 -2.98 -3.51
C VAL A 133 -2.91 -3.35 -2.48
N GLY A 134 -1.64 -3.13 -2.82
CA GLY A 134 -0.52 -3.18 -1.89
C GLY A 134 -0.25 -1.79 -1.31
N ILE A 135 -0.07 -1.71 0.00
CA ILE A 135 0.30 -0.48 0.70
C ILE A 135 1.55 -0.79 1.52
N THR A 136 2.67 -0.19 1.15
CA THR A 136 3.95 -0.33 1.85
C THR A 136 4.27 0.97 2.56
N ILE A 137 4.36 0.92 3.89
CA ILE A 137 4.74 2.02 4.75
C ILE A 137 6.23 1.88 5.06
N VAL A 138 7.02 2.85 4.60
CA VAL A 138 8.47 2.85 4.78
C VAL A 138 8.81 3.71 5.99
N THR A 139 9.59 3.13 6.89
CA THR A 139 10.02 3.77 8.14
C THR A 139 11.52 4.04 8.11
N SER A 140 11.97 5.04 8.87
CA SER A 140 13.40 5.32 9.06
C SER A 140 14.09 4.37 10.05
N SER A 141 13.31 3.55 10.76
CA SER A 141 13.87 2.55 11.69
C SER A 141 14.72 1.53 10.94
N LEU A 142 15.77 1.03 11.60
CA LEU A 142 16.56 -0.09 11.11
C LEU A 142 16.17 -1.41 11.78
N GLU A 143 15.35 -1.34 12.84
CA GLU A 143 14.95 -2.49 13.65
C GLU A 143 13.43 -2.68 13.60
N ARG A 144 13.03 -3.94 13.41
CA ARG A 144 11.64 -4.35 13.37
C ARG A 144 10.90 -4.05 14.67
N GLU A 145 11.49 -4.32 15.83
CA GLU A 145 10.84 -4.17 17.14
C GLU A 145 10.47 -2.70 17.42
N ILE A 146 11.36 -1.78 17.06
CA ILE A 146 11.13 -0.34 17.19
C ILE A 146 9.95 0.09 16.29
N SER A 147 9.93 -0.36 15.04
CA SER A 147 8.82 -0.07 14.13
C SER A 147 7.51 -0.66 14.61
N GLU A 148 7.49 -1.94 15.03
CA GLU A 148 6.27 -2.58 15.54
C GLU A 148 5.67 -1.76 16.68
N LYS A 149 6.49 -1.36 17.66
CA LYS A 149 6.06 -0.55 18.79
C LYS A 149 5.60 0.85 18.36
N MET A 150 6.26 1.46 17.37
CA MET A 150 5.81 2.74 16.80
C MET A 150 4.40 2.60 16.21
N PHE A 151 4.13 1.57 15.41
CA PHE A 151 2.80 1.38 14.82
C PHE A 151 1.74 1.02 15.86
N GLU A 152 2.10 0.28 16.91
CA GLU A 152 1.20 0.02 18.05
C GLU A 152 0.80 1.31 18.77
N LEU A 153 1.78 2.20 19.02
CA LEU A 153 1.52 3.51 19.62
C LEU A 153 0.72 4.46 18.71
N LEU A 154 0.89 4.33 17.40
CA LEU A 154 0.07 5.03 16.40
C LEU A 154 -1.36 4.47 16.30
N GLY A 155 -1.68 3.41 17.04
CA GLY A 155 -3.03 2.85 17.12
C GLY A 155 -3.36 1.86 16.00
N PHE A 156 -2.39 1.33 15.26
CA PHE A 156 -2.67 0.34 14.22
C PHE A 156 -3.33 -0.92 14.81
N PRO A 157 -4.46 -1.38 14.25
CA PRO A 157 -5.22 -2.48 14.81
C PRO A 157 -4.60 -3.80 14.35
N PHE A 158 -3.54 -4.24 15.02
CA PHE A 158 -2.93 -5.54 14.74
C PHE A 158 -3.79 -6.70 15.26
N VAL A 159 -3.77 -7.82 14.54
CA VAL A 159 -4.35 -9.07 15.04
C VAL A 159 -3.65 -9.42 16.36
N LYS A 160 -4.42 -9.58 17.44
CA LYS A 160 -3.88 -10.08 18.71
C LYS A 160 -3.36 -11.50 18.47
N VAL A 161 -2.05 -11.68 18.57
CA VAL A 161 -1.44 -13.02 18.60
C VAL A 161 -1.85 -13.62 19.94
N LYS A 162 -2.73 -14.63 19.91
CA LYS A 162 -2.99 -15.50 21.05
C LYS A 162 -1.81 -16.41 21.30
#